data_AF-A0A7Z9WQY0-F1
#
_entry.id   AF-A0A7Z9WQY0-F1
#
_cell.length_a   1.000
_cell.length_b   1.000
_cell.length_c   1.000
_cell.angle_alpha   90.00
_cell.angle_beta   90.00
_cell.angle_gamma   90.00
#
_symmetry.space_group_name_H-M   'P 1'
#
loop_
_entity.id
_entity.type
_entity.pdbx_description
1 polymer ?
#
loop_
_entity_poly.entity_id
_entity_poly.type
_entity_poly.pdbx_seq_one_letter_code
_entity_poly.pdbx_strand_id
1 'polypeptide(L)'
;MRLSLGARLYLGTVVAAAIGCIALYAPKIQLDQKFLSTLLFFAIIAFLAEIYEVELTYRRRTSTSVAILAGAIFLGGIPLGLATVLPATLAAEIILRWDKLSKGFSTFISYVAFNVSQLIVTVTAAGTVFELTGGHPPPYQTIADFIPPTLAFLTYVLVNTSLVSGIIHLTEGVSLSYHLRFNLRHLHIQLLSLGVLSILLAVVYAMSPRYILLVLIPLALVHISLRGYMRLRQQAREAFEKMTQSLMERDYYTGAHSEAVAELAQRIAREIGLPEDEADRIGAAARVHDLGKIAIPDEILFKEDGLTAKEWEVIKQHPVRSAELLKGIEIYN
;
A
#
# COMPACT_ATOMS: atom_id res chain seq x y z
N MET A 1 -15.81 8.05 13.18
CA MET A 1 -16.15 6.63 13.45
C MET A 1 -15.49 6.29 14.78
N ARG A 2 -16.26 5.89 15.81
CA ARG A 2 -15.67 5.58 17.12
C ARG A 2 -14.96 4.24 17.02
N LEU A 3 -13.67 4.21 17.34
CA LEU A 3 -12.86 2.99 17.35
C LEU A 3 -13.47 1.96 18.33
N SER A 4 -13.45 0.67 17.95
CA SER A 4 -13.82 -0.43 18.84
C SER A 4 -12.95 -0.40 20.11
N LEU A 5 -13.42 -1.02 21.20
CA LEU A 5 -12.63 -1.09 22.43
C LEU A 5 -11.29 -1.79 22.17
N GLY A 6 -11.30 -2.88 21.40
CA GLY A 6 -10.09 -3.61 20.99
C GLY A 6 -9.12 -2.73 20.21
N ALA A 7 -9.60 -1.96 19.22
CA ALA A 7 -8.75 -1.05 18.45
C ALA A 7 -8.14 0.08 19.31
N ARG A 8 -8.88 0.60 20.29
CA ARG A 8 -8.36 1.62 21.23
C ARG A 8 -7.29 1.06 22.17
N LEU A 9 -7.50 -0.14 22.71
CA LEU A 9 -6.50 -0.80 23.54
C LEU A 9 -5.23 -1.09 22.73
N TYR A 10 -5.40 -1.61 21.51
CA TYR A 10 -4.29 -1.86 20.60
C TYR A 10 -3.50 -0.58 20.28
N LEU A 11 -4.17 0.49 19.88
CA LEU A 11 -3.54 1.80 19.68
C LEU A 11 -2.78 2.25 20.93
N GLY A 12 -3.40 2.17 22.10
CA GLY A 12 -2.77 2.54 23.38
C GLY A 12 -1.50 1.74 23.66
N THR A 13 -1.51 0.43 23.39
CA THR A 13 -0.32 -0.43 23.58
C THR A 13 0.82 -0.06 22.63
N VAL A 14 0.52 0.23 21.36
CA VAL A 14 1.54 0.63 20.37
C VAL A 14 2.14 2.00 20.72
N VAL A 15 1.31 2.95 21.13
CA VAL A 15 1.75 4.28 21.60
C VAL A 15 2.62 4.15 22.85
N ALA A 16 2.21 3.35 23.84
CA ALA A 16 2.99 3.12 25.05
C ALA A 16 4.35 2.47 24.74
N ALA A 17 4.39 1.49 23.83
CA ALA A 17 5.63 0.87 23.38
C ALA A 17 6.55 1.88 22.68
N ALA A 18 6.00 2.75 21.83
CA ALA A 18 6.77 3.81 21.15
C ALA A 18 7.37 4.82 22.14
N ILE A 19 6.60 5.25 23.15
CA ILE A 19 7.09 6.13 24.22
C ILE A 19 8.22 5.43 24.99
N GLY A 20 8.07 4.14 25.31
CA GLY A 20 9.12 3.35 25.94
C GLY A 20 10.39 3.29 25.10
N CYS A 21 10.27 3.08 23.78
CA CYS A 21 11.40 3.08 22.85
C CYS A 21 12.12 4.45 22.84
N ILE A 22 11.38 5.55 22.75
CA ILE A 22 11.95 6.90 22.81
C ILE A 22 12.67 7.11 24.15
N ALA A 23 12.03 6.78 25.27
CA ALA A 23 12.61 6.97 26.60
C ALA A 23 13.92 6.19 26.80
N LEU A 24 14.02 4.97 26.24
CA LEU A 24 15.21 4.13 26.33
C LEU A 24 16.41 4.65 25.51
N TYR A 25 16.15 5.28 24.37
CA TYR A 25 17.19 5.65 23.41
C TYR A 25 17.46 7.14 23.27
N ALA A 26 16.53 8.02 23.69
CA ALA A 26 16.74 9.46 23.70
C ALA A 26 18.01 9.89 24.46
N PRO A 27 18.35 9.31 25.64
CA PRO A 27 19.59 9.66 26.34
C PRO A 27 20.87 9.24 25.61
N LYS A 28 20.77 8.30 24.66
CA LYS A 28 21.91 7.79 23.88
C LYS A 28 22.20 8.62 22.62
N ILE A 29 21.37 9.62 22.32
CA ILE A 29 21.56 10.50 21.16
C ILE A 29 22.69 11.48 21.47
N GLN A 30 23.78 11.36 20.71
CA GLN A 30 24.91 12.30 20.77
C GLN A 30 24.73 13.37 19.69
N LEU A 31 24.53 14.62 20.12
CA LEU A 31 24.25 15.75 19.23
C LEU A 31 25.52 16.41 18.68
N ASP A 32 26.40 15.62 18.07
CA ASP A 32 27.55 16.17 17.36
C ASP A 32 27.16 16.72 15.97
N GLN A 33 28.04 17.52 15.35
CA GLN A 33 27.75 18.16 14.06
C GLN A 33 27.53 17.13 12.93
N LYS A 34 28.21 15.99 12.98
CA LYS A 34 28.09 14.92 11.97
C LYS A 34 26.73 14.23 12.10
N PHE A 35 26.30 13.95 13.33
CA PHE A 35 24.99 13.40 13.66
C PHE A 35 23.88 14.35 13.22
N LEU A 36 23.96 15.64 13.56
CA LEU A 36 22.95 16.63 13.18
C LEU A 36 22.82 16.79 11.66
N SER A 37 23.94 16.84 10.93
CA SER A 37 23.91 16.92 9.46
C SER A 37 23.37 15.66 8.80
N THR A 38 23.71 14.48 9.35
CA THR A 38 23.16 13.20 8.90
C THR A 38 21.66 13.13 9.19
N LEU A 39 21.24 13.48 10.40
CA LEU A 39 19.84 13.53 10.83
C LEU A 39 19.03 14.46 9.94
N LEU A 40 19.49 15.70 9.73
CA LEU A 40 18.78 16.68 8.90
C LEU A 40 18.58 16.14 7.48
N PHE A 41 19.64 15.56 6.91
CA PHE A 41 19.58 14.96 5.59
C PHE A 41 18.52 13.84 5.54
N PHE A 42 18.61 12.85 6.42
CA PHE A 42 17.71 11.69 6.45
C PHE A 42 16.26 12.08 6.78
N ALA A 43 16.05 13.02 7.70
CA ALA A 43 14.72 13.49 8.06
C ALA A 43 14.01 14.18 6.89
N ILE A 44 14.73 15.02 6.12
CA ILE A 44 14.17 15.68 4.94
C ILE A 44 13.79 14.64 3.87
N ILE A 45 14.71 13.72 3.54
CA ILE A 45 14.42 12.75 2.47
C ILE A 45 13.34 11.75 2.89
N ALA A 46 13.29 11.34 4.17
CA ALA A 46 12.24 10.48 4.70
C ALA A 46 10.87 11.17 4.64
N PHE A 47 10.80 12.43 5.09
CA PHE A 47 9.59 13.25 5.01
C PHE A 47 9.07 13.40 3.58
N LEU A 48 9.96 13.73 2.63
CA LEU A 48 9.60 13.82 1.21
C LEU A 48 9.12 12.46 0.68
N ALA A 49 9.81 11.37 1.02
CA ALA A 49 9.41 10.04 0.58
C ALA A 49 8.02 9.62 1.11
N GLU A 50 7.65 10.02 2.33
CA GLU A 50 6.32 9.77 2.88
C GLU A 50 5.23 10.61 2.19
N ILE A 51 5.48 11.91 1.95
CA ILE A 51 4.50 12.77 1.27
C ILE A 51 4.22 12.31 -0.16
N TYR A 52 5.25 11.85 -0.87
CA TYR A 52 5.15 11.44 -2.26
C TYR A 52 4.81 9.96 -2.44
N GLU A 53 4.24 9.30 -1.42
CA GLU A 53 3.77 7.91 -1.53
C GLU A 53 2.94 7.65 -2.80
N VAL A 54 3.29 6.56 -3.49
CA VAL A 54 2.56 6.07 -4.64
C VAL A 54 1.52 5.07 -4.16
N GLU A 55 0.26 5.36 -4.46
CA GLU A 55 -0.80 4.35 -4.40
C GLU A 55 -0.59 3.41 -5.59
N LEU A 56 -0.16 2.18 -5.33
CA LEU A 56 0.09 1.18 -6.38
C LEU A 56 -1.20 0.49 -6.84
N THR A 57 -2.23 0.45 -6.01
CA THR A 57 -3.56 -0.14 -6.31
C THR A 57 -4.59 0.46 -5.34
N TYR A 58 -5.89 0.36 -5.64
CA TYR A 58 -6.96 0.68 -4.70
C TYR A 58 -6.66 0.06 -3.31
N ARG A 59 -6.51 0.91 -2.28
CA ARG A 59 -6.11 0.57 -0.90
C ARG A 59 -4.67 0.07 -0.66
N ARG A 60 -3.76 0.11 -1.64
CA ARG A 60 -2.34 -0.24 -1.46
C ARG A 60 -1.44 0.99 -1.54
N ARG A 61 -0.91 1.41 -0.38
CA ARG A 61 0.16 2.41 -0.27
C ARG A 61 1.41 1.74 0.26
N THR A 62 2.53 1.99 -0.40
CA THR A 62 3.83 1.52 0.07
C THR A 62 4.80 2.67 0.02
N SER A 63 5.40 2.99 1.17
CA SER A 63 6.34 4.10 1.28
C SER A 63 7.74 3.69 0.89
N THR A 64 8.38 4.49 0.03
CA THR A 64 9.83 4.42 -0.18
C THR A 64 10.61 4.91 1.04
N SER A 65 9.95 5.57 2.00
CA SER A 65 10.56 6.00 3.26
C SER A 65 11.12 4.85 4.08
N VAL A 66 10.58 3.63 3.92
CA VAL A 66 11.07 2.40 4.57
C VAL A 66 12.57 2.19 4.30
N ALA A 67 13.01 2.35 3.04
CA ALA A 67 14.41 2.17 2.69
C ALA A 67 15.31 3.25 3.32
N ILE A 68 14.80 4.47 3.43
CA ILE A 68 15.51 5.61 4.03
C ILE A 68 15.65 5.41 5.54
N LEU A 69 14.57 5.03 6.22
CA LEU A 69 14.56 4.79 7.66
C LEU A 69 15.43 3.59 8.04
N ALA A 70 15.40 2.50 7.25
CA ALA A 70 16.31 1.37 7.42
C ALA A 70 17.77 1.79 7.18
N GLY A 71 18.05 2.59 6.15
CA GLY A 71 19.39 3.14 5.90
C GLY A 71 19.92 4.02 7.06
N ALA A 72 19.04 4.79 7.71
CA ALA A 72 19.39 5.57 8.89
C ALA A 72 19.82 4.68 10.06
N ILE A 73 19.14 3.54 10.26
CA ILE A 73 19.53 2.53 11.25
C ILE A 73 20.92 1.99 10.93
N PHE A 74 21.20 1.66 9.67
CA PHE A 74 22.49 1.06 9.30
C PHE A 74 23.66 2.03 9.46
N LEU A 75 23.43 3.34 9.33
CA LEU A 75 24.47 4.36 9.48
C LEU A 75 24.72 4.80 10.92
N GLY A 76 23.66 4.92 11.73
CA GLY A 76 23.74 5.55 13.05
C GLY A 76 22.98 4.81 14.16
N GLY A 77 22.63 3.55 13.91
CA GLY A 77 21.93 2.67 14.85
C GLY A 77 20.53 3.16 15.19
N ILE A 78 20.02 2.65 16.31
CA ILE A 78 18.71 3.06 16.84
C ILE A 78 18.62 4.59 17.09
N PRO A 79 19.65 5.27 17.63
CA PRO A 79 19.58 6.72 17.89
C PRO A 79 19.29 7.55 16.64
N LEU A 80 20.02 7.32 15.54
CA LEU A 80 19.78 8.04 14.28
C LEU A 80 18.43 7.65 13.65
N GLY A 81 18.07 6.36 13.69
CA GLY A 81 16.78 5.89 13.18
C GLY A 81 15.59 6.56 13.90
N LEU A 82 15.63 6.62 15.24
CA LEU A 82 14.58 7.25 16.04
C LEU A 82 14.53 8.77 15.88
N ALA A 83 15.69 9.43 15.88
CA ALA A 83 15.77 10.86 15.66
C ALA A 83 15.25 11.25 14.27
N THR A 84 15.40 10.38 13.27
CA THR A 84 14.90 10.58 11.90
C THR A 84 13.39 10.35 11.80
N VAL A 85 12.91 9.20 12.27
CA VAL A 85 11.50 8.76 12.06
C VAL A 85 10.50 9.69 12.74
N LEU A 86 10.80 10.14 13.97
CA LEU A 86 9.87 10.94 14.75
C LEU A 86 9.47 12.26 14.05
N PRO A 87 10.40 13.17 13.70
CA PRO A 87 10.04 14.42 13.03
C PRO A 87 9.54 14.20 11.60
N ALA A 88 10.14 13.26 10.85
CA ALA A 88 9.77 13.02 9.45
C ALA A 88 8.32 12.52 9.35
N THR A 89 7.99 11.46 10.10
CA THR A 89 6.67 10.84 10.05
C THR A 89 5.60 11.71 10.69
N LEU A 90 5.91 12.38 11.81
CA LEU A 90 4.94 13.27 12.45
C LEU A 90 4.52 14.40 11.50
N ALA A 91 5.49 15.05 10.85
CA ALA A 91 5.20 16.12 9.91
C ALA A 91 4.41 15.62 8.69
N ALA A 92 4.80 14.47 8.12
CA ALA A 92 4.12 13.89 6.97
C ALA A 92 2.67 13.48 7.30
N GLU A 93 2.45 12.80 8.42
CA GLU A 93 1.11 12.34 8.82
C GLU A 93 0.16 13.50 9.17
N ILE A 94 0.66 14.59 9.77
CA ILE A 94 -0.15 15.80 10.00
C ILE A 94 -0.65 16.36 8.66
N ILE A 95 0.22 16.45 7.66
CA ILE A 95 -0.12 16.97 6.33
C ILE A 95 -1.07 16.01 5.60
N LEU A 96 -0.75 14.72 5.58
CA LEU A 96 -1.48 13.69 4.83
C LEU A 96 -2.87 13.39 5.41
N ARG A 97 -3.10 13.65 6.70
CA ARG A 97 -4.38 13.38 7.38
C ARG A 97 -5.15 14.63 7.73
N TRP A 98 -4.75 15.80 7.22
CA TRP A 98 -5.41 17.06 7.50
C TRP A 98 -6.92 17.02 7.17
N ASP A 99 -7.30 16.31 6.12
CA ASP A 99 -8.70 16.08 5.73
C ASP A 99 -9.53 15.41 6.85
N LYS A 100 -8.90 14.58 7.69
CA LYS A 100 -9.56 13.84 8.77
C LYS A 100 -9.97 14.73 9.94
N LEU A 101 -9.44 15.95 10.06
CA LEU A 101 -9.90 16.93 11.07
C LEU A 101 -11.40 17.22 10.94
N SER A 102 -11.92 17.23 9.70
CA SER A 102 -13.36 17.36 9.43
C SER A 102 -14.21 16.26 10.07
N LYS A 103 -13.63 15.07 10.31
CA LYS A 103 -14.28 13.92 10.95
C LYS A 103 -14.09 13.90 12.48
N GLY A 104 -13.50 14.95 13.04
CA GLY A 104 -13.28 15.16 14.47
C GLY A 104 -11.82 14.96 14.91
N PHE A 105 -11.41 15.78 15.89
CA PHE A 105 -10.03 15.83 16.40
C PHE A 105 -9.53 14.47 16.93
N SER A 106 -10.37 13.72 17.65
CA SER A 106 -10.01 12.40 18.16
C SER A 106 -9.70 11.40 17.04
N THR A 107 -10.44 11.46 15.93
CA THR A 107 -10.18 10.62 14.76
C THR A 107 -8.83 10.96 14.16
N PHE A 108 -8.58 12.26 13.90
CA PHE A 108 -7.31 12.75 13.37
C PHE A 108 -6.11 12.30 14.21
N ILE A 109 -6.15 12.55 15.52
CA ILE A 109 -5.07 12.18 16.44
C ILE A 109 -4.85 10.67 16.47
N SER A 110 -5.91 9.85 16.41
CA SER A 110 -5.76 8.39 16.43
C SER A 110 -4.97 7.87 15.20
N TYR A 111 -5.19 8.45 14.01
CA TYR A 111 -4.43 8.08 12.81
C TYR A 111 -2.96 8.49 12.93
N VAL A 112 -2.70 9.75 13.27
CA VAL A 112 -1.33 10.29 13.39
C VAL A 112 -0.57 9.54 14.48
N ALA A 113 -1.18 9.35 15.66
CA ALA A 113 -0.55 8.66 16.78
C ALA A 113 -0.23 7.20 16.44
N PHE A 114 -1.13 6.49 15.75
CA PHE A 114 -0.87 5.11 15.34
C PHE A 114 0.32 5.02 14.39
N ASN A 115 0.29 5.74 13.27
CA ASN A 115 1.30 5.65 12.22
C ASN A 115 2.70 6.05 12.74
N VAL A 116 2.79 7.14 13.50
CA VAL A 116 4.05 7.57 14.12
C VAL A 116 4.55 6.52 15.11
N SER A 117 3.70 6.03 16.02
CA SER A 117 4.11 5.05 17.04
C SER A 117 4.52 3.71 16.44
N GLN A 118 3.78 3.25 15.43
CA GLN A 118 4.05 2.01 14.72
C GLN A 118 5.42 2.03 14.05
N LEU A 119 5.79 3.13 13.40
CA LEU A 119 7.11 3.27 12.77
C LEU A 119 8.25 3.39 13.80
N ILE A 120 8.03 4.07 14.94
CA ILE A 120 9.00 4.12 16.05
C ILE A 120 9.30 2.72 16.60
N VAL A 121 8.26 1.93 16.88
CA VAL A 121 8.41 0.54 17.36
C VAL A 121 9.14 -0.31 16.31
N THR A 122 8.79 -0.13 15.04
CA THR A 122 9.41 -0.86 13.92
C THR A 122 10.90 -0.55 13.79
N VAL A 123 11.27 0.74 13.78
CA VAL A 123 12.66 1.20 13.71
C VAL A 123 13.48 0.67 14.88
N THR A 124 12.90 0.69 16.09
CA THR A 124 13.58 0.19 17.29
C THR A 124 13.79 -1.32 17.22
N ALA A 125 12.78 -2.09 16.81
CA ALA A 125 12.89 -3.54 16.67
C ALA A 125 13.94 -3.93 15.61
N ALA A 126 13.91 -3.29 14.45
CA ALA A 126 14.87 -3.50 13.39
C ALA A 126 16.30 -3.13 13.82
N GLY A 127 16.48 -1.98 14.47
CA GLY A 127 17.78 -1.57 14.99
C GLY A 127 18.29 -2.46 16.12
N THR A 128 17.39 -3.04 16.92
CA THR A 128 17.77 -4.00 17.97
C THR A 128 18.33 -5.27 17.34
N VAL A 129 17.68 -5.79 16.29
CA VAL A 129 18.21 -6.94 15.54
C VAL A 129 19.53 -6.60 14.85
N PHE A 130 19.66 -5.39 14.28
CA PHE A 130 20.90 -4.91 13.69
C PHE A 130 22.06 -4.95 14.71
N GLU A 131 21.87 -4.37 15.88
CA GLU A 131 22.90 -4.34 16.94
C GLU A 131 23.20 -5.75 17.50
N LEU A 132 22.17 -6.56 17.79
CA LEU A 132 22.33 -7.91 18.35
C LEU A 132 23.03 -8.89 17.39
N THR A 133 22.91 -8.67 16.08
CA THR A 133 23.56 -9.50 15.06
C THR A 133 24.97 -9.01 14.70
N GLY A 134 25.49 -8.00 15.42
CA GLY A 134 26.83 -7.44 15.19
C GLY A 134 26.90 -6.40 14.06
N GLY A 135 25.77 -5.79 13.73
CA GLY A 135 25.68 -4.74 12.71
C GLY A 135 26.54 -3.54 13.05
N HIS A 136 27.25 -3.03 12.04
CA HIS A 136 28.06 -1.83 12.12
C HIS A 136 27.80 -0.94 10.90
N PRO A 137 28.11 0.37 10.98
CA PRO A 137 28.05 1.25 9.82
C PRO A 137 29.00 0.80 8.70
N PRO A 138 28.67 1.08 7.43
CA PRO A 138 29.58 0.86 6.32
C PRO A 138 30.89 1.65 6.50
N PRO A 139 32.00 1.23 5.87
CA PRO A 139 32.07 0.32 4.72
C PRO A 139 31.91 -1.16 5.07
N TYR A 140 31.19 -1.89 4.22
CA TYR A 140 31.09 -3.35 4.25
C TYR A 140 32.17 -3.96 3.37
N GLN A 141 32.99 -4.83 3.96
CA GLN A 141 34.15 -5.44 3.31
C GLN A 141 33.89 -6.89 2.93
N THR A 142 33.08 -7.61 3.72
CA THR A 142 32.77 -9.03 3.50
C THR A 142 31.28 -9.23 3.24
N ILE A 143 30.92 -10.38 2.65
CA ILE A 143 29.51 -10.77 2.47
C ILE A 143 28.80 -10.90 3.83
N ALA A 144 29.53 -11.26 4.90
CA ALA A 144 28.96 -11.40 6.23
C ALA A 144 28.46 -10.06 6.80
N ASP A 145 29.09 -8.95 6.43
CA ASP A 145 28.71 -7.60 6.89
C ASP A 145 27.31 -7.18 6.38
N PHE A 146 26.81 -7.85 5.33
CA PHE A 146 25.46 -7.63 4.80
C PHE A 146 24.38 -8.45 5.53
N ILE A 147 24.75 -9.42 6.38
CA ILE A 147 23.79 -10.23 7.14
C ILE A 147 23.02 -9.39 8.16
N PRO A 148 23.66 -8.60 9.05
CA PRO A 148 22.94 -7.76 9.99
C PRO A 148 21.93 -6.78 9.36
N PRO A 149 22.28 -5.97 8.34
CA PRO A 149 21.31 -5.05 7.74
C PRO A 149 20.18 -5.79 7.02
N THR A 150 20.44 -6.96 6.44
CA THR A 150 19.39 -7.79 5.83
C THR A 150 18.39 -8.31 6.87
N LEU A 151 18.88 -8.85 7.99
CA LEU A 151 18.02 -9.33 9.08
C LEU A 151 17.23 -8.19 9.72
N ALA A 152 17.86 -7.03 9.90
CA ALA A 152 17.21 -5.82 10.38
C ALA A 152 16.11 -5.34 9.43
N PHE A 153 16.34 -5.34 8.11
CA PHE A 153 15.33 -4.98 7.11
C PHE A 153 14.15 -5.96 7.11
N LEU A 154 14.41 -7.27 7.17
CA LEU A 154 13.34 -8.27 7.28
C LEU A 154 12.51 -8.08 8.57
N THR A 155 13.17 -7.79 9.68
CA THR A 155 12.52 -7.47 10.95
C THR A 155 11.65 -6.22 10.82
N TYR A 156 12.18 -5.17 10.19
CA TYR A 156 11.43 -3.94 9.91
C TYR A 156 10.12 -4.27 9.18
N VAL A 157 10.21 -5.00 8.07
CA VAL A 157 9.05 -5.33 7.24
C VAL A 157 8.04 -6.18 8.01
N LEU A 158 8.50 -7.20 8.73
CA LEU A 158 7.64 -8.10 9.50
C LEU A 158 6.91 -7.36 10.63
N VAL A 159 7.61 -6.53 11.39
CA VAL A 159 7.03 -5.76 12.50
C VAL A 159 6.05 -4.72 11.96
N ASN A 160 6.44 -3.95 10.94
CA ASN A 160 5.58 -2.96 10.28
C ASN A 160 4.27 -3.61 9.78
N THR A 161 4.40 -4.68 9.00
CA THR A 161 3.25 -5.37 8.41
C THR A 161 2.36 -5.99 9.48
N SER A 162 2.93 -6.53 10.56
CA SER A 162 2.16 -7.12 11.66
C SER A 162 1.36 -6.06 12.42
N LEU A 163 1.97 -4.91 12.70
CA LEU A 163 1.31 -3.81 13.42
C LEU A 163 0.16 -3.22 12.59
N VAL A 164 0.41 -2.95 11.31
CA VAL A 164 -0.62 -2.44 10.38
C VAL A 164 -1.75 -3.46 10.18
N SER A 165 -1.42 -4.74 10.02
CA SER A 165 -2.43 -5.80 9.87
C SER A 165 -3.28 -5.95 11.15
N GLY A 166 -2.68 -5.79 12.32
CA GLY A 166 -3.36 -5.84 13.61
C GLY A 166 -4.42 -4.76 13.77
N ILE A 167 -4.09 -3.50 13.45
CA ILE A 167 -5.09 -2.42 13.54
C ILE A 167 -6.21 -2.60 12.51
N ILE A 168 -5.88 -3.00 11.27
CA ILE A 168 -6.87 -3.21 10.20
C ILE A 168 -7.83 -4.33 10.58
N HIS A 169 -7.34 -5.43 11.14
CA HIS A 169 -8.18 -6.52 11.64
C HIS A 169 -9.21 -6.03 12.66
N LEU A 170 -8.78 -5.19 13.61
CA LEU A 170 -9.62 -4.68 14.69
C LEU A 170 -10.61 -3.58 14.26
N THR A 171 -10.36 -2.93 13.13
CA THR A 171 -11.22 -1.85 12.61
C THR A 171 -12.12 -2.27 11.46
N GLU A 172 -11.65 -3.14 10.58
CA GLU A 172 -12.35 -3.55 9.34
C GLU A 172 -12.90 -4.98 9.42
N GLY A 173 -12.52 -5.77 10.43
CA GLY A 173 -13.00 -7.16 10.59
C GLY A 173 -12.38 -8.16 9.60
N VAL A 174 -11.40 -7.74 8.81
CA VAL A 174 -10.67 -8.59 7.87
C VAL A 174 -9.76 -9.57 8.63
N SER A 175 -9.66 -10.81 8.16
CA SER A 175 -8.75 -11.82 8.73
C SER A 175 -7.30 -11.35 8.80
N LEU A 176 -6.67 -11.46 9.97
CA LEU A 176 -5.26 -11.10 10.19
C LEU A 176 -4.31 -11.96 9.33
N SER A 177 -4.54 -13.28 9.30
CA SER A 177 -3.70 -14.23 8.55
C SER A 177 -3.81 -14.02 7.05
N TYR A 178 -5.00 -13.64 6.58
CA TYR A 178 -5.23 -13.26 5.20
C TYR A 178 -4.41 -12.02 4.85
N HIS A 179 -4.54 -10.93 5.62
CA HIS A 179 -3.82 -9.68 5.34
C HIS A 179 -2.30 -9.86 5.37
N LEU A 180 -1.78 -10.64 6.33
CA LEU A 180 -0.35 -10.96 6.40
C LEU A 180 0.14 -11.77 5.20
N ARG A 181 -0.53 -12.87 4.85
CA ARG A 181 -0.15 -13.70 3.70
C ARG A 181 -0.26 -12.94 2.40
N PHE A 182 -1.31 -12.13 2.24
CA PHE A 182 -1.54 -11.33 1.06
C PHE A 182 -0.44 -10.29 0.86
N ASN A 183 -0.08 -9.52 1.89
CA ASN A 183 1.01 -8.55 1.81
C ASN A 183 2.35 -9.23 1.53
N LEU A 184 2.67 -10.31 2.24
CA LEU A 184 3.95 -11.00 2.04
C LEU A 184 4.05 -11.65 0.66
N ARG A 185 2.96 -12.22 0.12
CA ARG A 185 2.94 -12.93 -1.19
C ARG A 185 3.06 -12.00 -2.40
N HIS A 186 2.61 -10.76 -2.29
CA HIS A 186 2.55 -9.85 -3.45
C HIS A 186 3.66 -8.80 -3.45
N LEU A 187 4.43 -8.69 -2.37
CA LEU A 187 5.45 -7.66 -2.21
C LEU A 187 6.88 -8.20 -2.36
N HIS A 188 7.12 -9.47 -2.72
CA HIS A 188 8.47 -10.07 -2.74
C HIS A 188 9.50 -9.23 -3.50
N ILE A 189 9.18 -8.83 -4.74
CA ILE A 189 10.09 -8.05 -5.60
C ILE A 189 10.30 -6.64 -5.05
N GLN A 190 9.24 -6.04 -4.51
CA GLN A 190 9.30 -4.71 -3.92
C GLN A 190 10.11 -4.71 -2.62
N LEU A 191 9.92 -5.70 -1.76
CA LEU A 191 10.65 -5.87 -0.51
C LEU A 191 12.14 -6.10 -0.78
N LEU A 192 12.47 -6.96 -1.76
CA LEU A 192 13.85 -7.15 -2.21
C LEU A 192 14.46 -5.83 -2.70
N SER A 193 13.75 -5.09 -3.56
CA SER A 193 14.21 -3.80 -4.07
C SER A 193 14.45 -2.78 -2.96
N LEU A 194 13.52 -2.65 -2.01
CA LEU A 194 13.62 -1.73 -0.87
C LEU A 194 14.76 -2.13 0.09
N GLY A 195 14.97 -3.43 0.31
CA GLY A 195 16.06 -3.93 1.13
C GLY A 195 17.43 -3.61 0.52
N VAL A 196 17.60 -3.91 -0.77
CA VAL A 196 18.82 -3.55 -1.51
C VAL A 196 19.03 -2.03 -1.50
N LEU A 197 17.98 -1.25 -1.74
CA LEU A 197 18.04 0.21 -1.72
C LEU A 197 18.46 0.76 -0.35
N SER A 198 17.97 0.16 0.75
CA SER A 198 18.32 0.60 2.11
C SER A 198 19.81 0.41 2.43
N ILE A 199 20.38 -0.74 2.01
CA ILE A 199 21.81 -1.04 2.14
C ILE A 199 22.62 -0.13 1.22
N LEU A 200 22.22 0.02 -0.04
CA LEU A 200 22.89 0.88 -1.01
C LEU A 200 22.94 2.32 -0.52
N LEU A 201 21.84 2.82 0.03
CA LEU A 201 21.75 4.18 0.56
C LEU A 201 22.72 4.40 1.72
N ALA A 202 22.83 3.43 2.64
CA ALA A 202 23.82 3.47 3.72
C ALA A 202 25.27 3.45 3.18
N VAL A 203 25.60 2.53 2.26
CA VAL A 203 26.94 2.40 1.69
C VAL A 203 27.36 3.66 0.92
N VAL A 204 26.50 4.17 0.04
CA VAL A 204 26.79 5.36 -0.77
C VAL A 204 26.96 6.59 0.10
N TYR A 205 26.13 6.76 1.14
CA TYR A 205 26.26 7.86 2.08
C TYR A 205 27.58 7.81 2.85
N ALA A 206 27.99 6.62 3.30
CA ALA A 206 29.25 6.42 4.01
C ALA A 206 30.48 6.75 3.15
N MET A 207 30.42 6.53 1.83
CA MET A 207 31.47 6.96 0.90
C MET A 207 31.55 8.49 0.80
N SER A 208 30.41 9.14 0.56
CA SER A 208 30.30 10.59 0.60
C SER A 208 28.82 11.00 0.61
N PRO A 209 28.37 11.88 1.52
CA PRO A 209 26.98 12.32 1.57
C PRO A 209 26.44 12.87 0.24
N ARG A 210 27.28 13.52 -0.57
CA ARG A 210 26.88 14.05 -1.89
C ARG A 210 26.52 12.96 -2.92
N TYR A 211 27.06 11.75 -2.80
CA TYR A 211 26.82 10.67 -3.77
C TYR A 211 25.42 10.09 -3.66
N ILE A 212 24.70 10.36 -2.58
CA ILE A 212 23.30 9.94 -2.45
C ILE A 212 22.40 10.53 -3.53
N LEU A 213 22.78 11.66 -4.14
CA LEU A 213 22.08 12.24 -5.29
C LEU A 213 22.06 11.28 -6.48
N LEU A 214 23.08 10.43 -6.63
CA LEU A 214 23.15 9.40 -7.67
C LEU A 214 22.13 8.27 -7.43
N VAL A 215 21.66 8.11 -6.20
CA VAL A 215 20.60 7.14 -5.86
C VAL A 215 19.23 7.81 -5.89
N LEU A 216 19.11 9.00 -5.28
CA LEU A 216 17.84 9.70 -5.11
C LEU A 216 17.28 10.25 -6.42
N ILE A 217 18.12 10.81 -7.31
CA ILE A 217 17.62 11.40 -8.57
C ILE A 217 17.03 10.30 -9.47
N PRO A 218 17.73 9.19 -9.77
CA PRO A 218 17.14 8.12 -10.58
C PRO A 218 15.92 7.50 -9.91
N LEU A 219 15.94 7.31 -8.59
CA LEU A 219 14.79 6.79 -7.85
C LEU A 219 13.57 7.71 -7.97
N ALA A 220 13.76 9.02 -7.82
CA ALA A 220 12.69 10.00 -7.99
C ALA A 220 12.15 10.01 -9.42
N LEU A 221 13.01 9.92 -10.43
CA LEU A 221 12.60 9.84 -11.84
C LEU A 221 11.79 8.57 -12.15
N VAL A 222 12.26 7.41 -11.68
CA VAL A 222 11.53 6.14 -11.80
C VAL A 222 10.19 6.24 -11.09
N HIS A 223 10.14 6.81 -9.90
CA HIS A 223 8.92 6.98 -9.12
C HIS A 223 7.90 7.90 -9.82
N ILE A 224 8.36 9.04 -10.35
CA ILE A 224 7.52 9.96 -11.13
C ILE A 224 6.99 9.26 -12.39
N SER A 225 7.85 8.52 -13.10
CA SER A 225 7.48 7.77 -14.30
C SER A 225 6.43 6.69 -14.01
N LEU A 226 6.65 5.86 -12.98
CA LEU A 226 5.71 4.83 -12.55
C LEU A 226 4.38 5.42 -12.10
N ARG A 227 4.40 6.53 -11.35
CA ARG A 227 3.16 7.22 -10.93
C ARG A 227 2.39 7.76 -12.13
N GLY A 228 3.09 8.31 -13.14
CA GLY A 228 2.50 8.72 -14.41
C GLY A 228 1.84 7.55 -15.15
N TYR A 229 2.54 6.42 -15.25
CA TYR A 229 2.04 5.20 -15.88
C TYR A 229 0.80 4.64 -15.16
N MET A 230 0.83 4.55 -13.83
CA MET A 230 -0.31 4.05 -13.05
C MET A 230 -1.53 4.98 -13.12
N ARG A 231 -1.32 6.30 -13.12
CA ARG A 231 -2.40 7.27 -13.34
C ARG A 231 -3.04 7.11 -14.72
N LEU A 232 -2.25 6.94 -15.76
CA LEU A 232 -2.75 6.71 -17.11
C LEU A 232 -3.57 5.42 -17.18
N ARG A 233 -3.07 4.32 -16.58
CA ARG A 233 -3.79 3.04 -16.53
C ARG A 233 -5.11 3.15 -15.78
N GLN A 234 -5.12 3.85 -14.64
CA GLN A 234 -6.33 4.09 -13.85
C GLN A 234 -7.35 4.95 -14.62
N GLN A 235 -6.90 6.03 -15.26
CA GLN A 235 -7.78 6.89 -16.07
C GLN A 235 -8.35 6.15 -17.28
N ALA A 236 -7.55 5.31 -17.95
CA ALA A 236 -8.02 4.47 -19.04
C ALA A 236 -9.09 3.48 -18.57
N ARG A 237 -8.89 2.87 -17.38
CA ARG A 237 -9.89 1.99 -16.76
C ARG A 237 -11.18 2.73 -16.42
N GLU A 238 -11.10 3.88 -15.76
CA GLU A 238 -12.27 4.69 -15.41
C GLU A 238 -13.02 5.19 -16.65
N ALA A 239 -12.30 5.56 -17.71
CA ALA A 239 -12.90 5.93 -18.99
C ALA A 239 -13.64 4.73 -19.62
N PHE A 240 -13.02 3.55 -19.62
CA PHE A 240 -13.65 2.33 -20.11
C PHE A 240 -14.89 1.92 -19.29
N GLU A 241 -14.81 1.98 -17.96
CA GLU A 241 -15.93 1.69 -17.06
C GLU A 241 -17.09 2.68 -17.29
N LYS A 242 -16.80 3.98 -17.45
CA LYS A 242 -17.81 5.00 -17.79
C LYS A 242 -18.43 4.80 -19.17
N MET A 243 -17.62 4.49 -20.19
CA MET A 243 -18.15 4.15 -21.52
C MET A 243 -19.06 2.94 -21.46
N THR A 244 -18.64 1.88 -20.75
CA THR A 244 -19.45 0.68 -20.52
C THR A 244 -20.75 1.01 -19.81
N GLN A 245 -20.70 1.85 -18.78
CA GLN A 245 -21.89 2.31 -18.06
C GLN A 245 -22.85 3.08 -18.98
N SER A 246 -22.38 4.04 -19.76
CA SER A 246 -23.21 4.78 -20.72
C SER A 246 -23.79 3.88 -21.81
N LEU A 247 -23.08 2.81 -22.19
CA LEU A 247 -23.60 1.80 -23.11
C LEU A 247 -24.67 0.92 -22.47
N MET A 248 -24.54 0.61 -21.17
CA MET A 248 -25.55 -0.14 -20.41
C MET A 248 -26.81 0.69 -20.13
N GLU A 249 -26.72 2.02 -20.01
CA GLU A 249 -27.88 2.91 -19.91
C GLU A 249 -28.81 2.87 -21.12
N ARG A 250 -28.38 2.26 -22.23
CA ARG A 250 -29.27 1.93 -23.35
C ARG A 250 -30.34 0.92 -22.91
N ASP A 251 -29.99 -0.08 -22.11
CA ASP A 251 -30.94 -1.03 -21.53
C ASP A 251 -31.61 -0.42 -20.28
N TYR A 252 -32.81 -0.87 -19.93
CA TYR A 252 -33.60 -0.36 -18.78
C TYR A 252 -32.87 -0.57 -17.42
N TYR A 253 -31.79 -1.35 -17.43
CA TYR A 253 -30.96 -1.65 -16.28
C TYR A 253 -29.81 -0.65 -16.12
N THR A 254 -29.84 0.09 -15.01
CA THR A 254 -28.81 1.08 -14.68
C THR A 254 -27.49 0.42 -14.26
N GLY A 255 -26.38 1.16 -14.32
CA GLY A 255 -25.09 0.72 -13.77
C GLY A 255 -25.15 0.30 -12.29
N ALA A 256 -26.15 0.79 -11.53
CA ALA A 256 -26.38 0.37 -10.15
C ALA A 256 -26.83 -1.10 -10.03
N HIS A 257 -27.52 -1.63 -11.05
CA HIS A 257 -27.90 -3.05 -11.09
C HIS A 257 -26.66 -3.93 -11.27
N SER A 258 -25.82 -3.63 -12.26
CA SER A 258 -24.59 -4.39 -12.53
C SER A 258 -23.64 -4.37 -11.34
N GLU A 259 -23.55 -3.25 -10.61
CA GLU A 259 -22.75 -3.19 -9.38
C GLU A 259 -23.33 -4.07 -8.26
N ALA A 260 -24.65 -4.08 -8.07
CA ALA A 260 -25.30 -4.94 -7.09
C ALA A 260 -25.11 -6.44 -7.40
N VAL A 261 -25.20 -6.82 -8.68
CA VAL A 261 -24.93 -8.19 -9.14
C VAL A 261 -23.47 -8.56 -8.90
N ALA A 262 -22.54 -7.66 -9.21
CA ALA A 262 -21.11 -7.90 -8.97
C ALA A 262 -20.79 -8.09 -7.48
N GLU A 263 -21.36 -7.25 -6.61
CA GLU A 263 -21.17 -7.39 -5.16
C GLU A 263 -21.75 -8.71 -4.64
N LEU A 264 -22.93 -9.12 -5.11
CA LEU A 264 -23.54 -10.40 -4.75
C LEU A 264 -22.68 -11.58 -5.23
N ALA A 265 -22.22 -11.56 -6.48
CA ALA A 265 -21.40 -12.62 -7.06
C ALA A 265 -20.07 -12.79 -6.31
N GLN A 266 -19.42 -11.69 -5.96
CA GLN A 266 -18.19 -11.69 -5.16
C GLN A 266 -18.44 -12.24 -3.75
N ARG A 267 -19.55 -11.88 -3.10
CA ARG A 267 -19.91 -12.42 -1.78
C ARG A 267 -20.20 -13.92 -1.84
N ILE A 268 -20.91 -14.39 -2.86
CA ILE A 268 -21.16 -15.82 -3.07
C ILE A 268 -19.84 -16.57 -3.27
N ALA A 269 -18.95 -16.04 -4.12
CA ALA A 269 -17.62 -16.61 -4.36
C ALA A 269 -16.81 -16.77 -3.06
N ARG A 270 -16.84 -15.76 -2.19
CA ARG A 270 -16.22 -15.83 -0.86
C ARG A 270 -16.85 -16.90 0.03
N GLU A 271 -18.18 -16.97 0.06
CA GLU A 271 -18.91 -17.89 0.95
C GLU A 271 -18.67 -19.37 0.59
N ILE A 272 -18.52 -19.68 -0.70
CA ILE A 272 -18.19 -21.03 -1.16
C ILE A 272 -16.70 -21.38 -1.03
N GLY A 273 -15.89 -20.48 -0.47
CA GLY A 273 -14.49 -20.70 -0.17
C GLY A 273 -13.52 -20.51 -1.35
N LEU A 274 -13.90 -19.77 -2.40
CA LEU A 274 -12.96 -19.42 -3.46
C LEU A 274 -11.85 -18.49 -2.94
N PRO A 275 -10.64 -18.55 -3.51
CA PRO A 275 -9.60 -17.57 -3.26
C PRO A 275 -10.10 -16.15 -3.53
N GLU A 276 -9.68 -15.17 -2.70
CA GLU A 276 -10.14 -13.79 -2.82
C GLU A 276 -9.82 -13.17 -4.20
N ASP A 277 -8.69 -13.53 -4.79
CA ASP A 277 -8.31 -13.10 -6.14
C ASP A 277 -9.26 -13.65 -7.22
N GLU A 278 -9.79 -14.85 -7.04
CA GLU A 278 -10.85 -15.38 -7.90
C GLU A 278 -12.19 -14.70 -7.64
N ALA A 279 -12.55 -14.45 -6.36
CA ALA A 279 -13.76 -13.72 -6.01
C ALA A 279 -13.76 -12.30 -6.60
N ASP A 280 -12.62 -11.61 -6.57
CA ASP A 280 -12.43 -10.28 -7.16
C ASP A 280 -12.55 -10.32 -8.69
N ARG A 281 -11.98 -11.34 -9.35
CA ARG A 281 -12.13 -11.55 -10.81
C ARG A 281 -13.60 -11.82 -11.19
N ILE A 282 -14.32 -12.62 -10.39
CA ILE A 282 -15.75 -12.88 -10.59
C ILE A 282 -16.54 -11.59 -10.46
N GLY A 283 -16.28 -10.78 -9.42
CA GLY A 283 -16.92 -9.47 -9.26
C GLY A 283 -16.65 -8.54 -10.45
N ALA A 284 -15.40 -8.47 -10.92
CA ALA A 284 -15.04 -7.67 -12.09
C ALA A 284 -15.77 -8.15 -13.36
N ALA A 285 -15.81 -9.44 -13.63
CA ALA A 285 -16.53 -10.02 -14.77
C ALA A 285 -18.04 -9.77 -14.68
N ALA A 286 -18.63 -9.91 -13.49
CA ALA A 286 -20.05 -9.68 -13.25
C ALA A 286 -20.49 -8.24 -13.54
N ARG A 287 -19.62 -7.23 -13.34
CA ARG A 287 -19.95 -5.83 -13.69
C ARG A 287 -20.20 -5.62 -15.19
N VAL A 288 -19.55 -6.42 -16.03
CA VAL A 288 -19.55 -6.28 -17.49
C VAL A 288 -20.24 -7.45 -18.20
N HIS A 289 -20.94 -8.32 -17.45
CA HIS A 289 -21.54 -9.55 -17.98
C HIS A 289 -22.50 -9.30 -19.15
N ASP A 290 -23.23 -8.19 -19.09
CA ASP A 290 -24.25 -7.79 -20.06
C ASP A 290 -23.76 -6.82 -21.14
N LEU A 291 -22.46 -6.52 -21.21
CA LEU A 291 -21.90 -5.58 -22.19
C LEU A 291 -22.26 -5.92 -23.65
N GLY A 292 -22.35 -7.21 -23.98
CA GLY A 292 -22.70 -7.71 -25.31
C GLY A 292 -24.13 -7.38 -25.76
N LYS A 293 -25.00 -6.89 -24.87
CA LYS A 293 -26.34 -6.39 -25.24
C LYS A 293 -26.27 -5.20 -26.19
N ILE A 294 -25.14 -4.48 -26.23
CA ILE A 294 -24.90 -3.41 -27.22
C ILE A 294 -25.11 -3.88 -28.67
N ALA A 295 -24.87 -5.16 -28.94
CA ALA A 295 -24.93 -5.69 -30.29
C ALA A 295 -26.29 -6.32 -30.63
N ILE A 296 -27.26 -6.25 -29.72
CA ILE A 296 -28.65 -6.68 -29.91
C ILE A 296 -29.44 -5.50 -30.52
N PRO A 297 -30.26 -5.72 -31.56
CA PRO A 297 -31.13 -4.68 -32.14
C PRO A 297 -32.17 -4.15 -31.14
N ASP A 298 -32.47 -2.85 -31.18
CA ASP A 298 -33.43 -2.19 -30.28
C ASP A 298 -34.84 -2.79 -30.39
N GLU A 299 -35.27 -3.15 -31.60
CA GLU A 299 -36.56 -3.81 -31.87
C GLU A 299 -36.73 -5.16 -31.15
N ILE A 300 -35.61 -5.81 -30.81
CA ILE A 300 -35.58 -7.07 -30.07
C ILE A 300 -35.38 -6.81 -28.57
N LEU A 301 -34.48 -5.88 -28.22
CA LEU A 301 -34.12 -5.59 -26.83
C LEU A 301 -35.26 -4.92 -26.04
N PHE A 302 -36.02 -4.02 -26.67
CA PHE A 302 -37.12 -3.26 -26.04
C PHE A 302 -38.52 -3.75 -26.43
N LYS A 303 -38.63 -4.98 -26.96
CA LYS A 303 -39.92 -5.53 -27.36
C LYS A 303 -40.80 -5.75 -26.12
N GLU A 304 -41.96 -5.10 -26.09
CA GLU A 304 -42.94 -5.26 -25.00
C GLU A 304 -43.73 -6.58 -25.09
N ASP A 305 -43.89 -7.10 -26.31
CA ASP A 305 -44.50 -8.40 -26.59
C ASP A 305 -43.50 -9.55 -26.40
N GLY A 306 -44.01 -10.77 -26.23
CA GLY A 306 -43.18 -11.97 -26.14
C GLY A 306 -42.23 -12.13 -27.34
N LEU A 307 -40.99 -12.52 -27.04
CA LEU A 307 -39.98 -12.80 -28.07
C LEU A 307 -40.31 -14.09 -28.81
N THR A 308 -40.14 -14.07 -30.13
CA THR A 308 -40.16 -15.28 -30.95
C THR A 308 -38.91 -16.13 -30.69
N ALA A 309 -38.96 -17.41 -31.06
CA ALA A 309 -37.80 -18.30 -30.92
C ALA A 309 -36.53 -17.76 -31.59
N LYS A 310 -36.66 -17.12 -32.77
CA LYS A 310 -35.52 -16.52 -33.49
C LYS A 310 -34.95 -15.31 -32.76
N GLU A 311 -35.81 -14.43 -32.24
CA GLU A 311 -35.39 -13.26 -31.45
C GLU A 311 -34.70 -13.69 -30.14
N TRP A 312 -35.20 -14.76 -29.52
CA TRP A 312 -34.57 -15.35 -28.34
C TRP A 312 -33.17 -15.90 -28.62
N GLU A 313 -32.94 -16.53 -29.79
CA GLU A 313 -31.59 -16.93 -30.20
C GLU A 313 -30.64 -15.74 -30.35
N VAL A 314 -31.14 -14.58 -30.79
CA VAL A 314 -30.33 -13.34 -30.87
C VAL A 314 -29.96 -12.86 -29.47
N ILE A 315 -30.90 -12.79 -28.53
CA ILE A 315 -30.61 -12.38 -27.14
C ILE A 315 -29.58 -13.30 -26.49
N LYS A 316 -29.68 -14.63 -26.69
CA LYS A 316 -28.75 -15.61 -26.11
C LYS A 316 -27.30 -15.44 -26.57
N GLN A 317 -27.02 -14.63 -27.60
CA GLN A 317 -25.66 -14.33 -28.02
C GLN A 317 -24.96 -13.27 -27.16
N HIS A 318 -25.69 -12.47 -26.37
CA HIS A 318 -25.07 -11.38 -25.60
C HIS A 318 -23.92 -11.83 -24.68
N PRO A 319 -23.93 -13.00 -24.00
CA PRO A 319 -22.81 -13.41 -23.15
C PRO A 319 -21.55 -13.73 -23.97
N VAL A 320 -21.74 -14.36 -25.14
CA VAL A 320 -20.64 -14.66 -26.07
C VAL A 320 -20.04 -13.36 -26.60
N ARG A 321 -20.90 -12.40 -26.96
CA ARG A 321 -20.44 -11.07 -27.41
C ARG A 321 -19.77 -10.29 -26.30
N SER A 322 -20.24 -10.37 -25.05
CA SER A 322 -19.52 -9.81 -23.89
C SER A 322 -18.12 -10.40 -23.79
N ALA A 323 -17.98 -11.74 -23.88
CA ALA A 323 -16.68 -12.40 -23.84
C ALA A 323 -15.77 -11.99 -25.01
N GLU A 324 -16.31 -11.86 -26.22
CA GLU A 324 -15.57 -11.39 -27.40
C GLU A 324 -15.08 -9.94 -27.25
N LEU A 325 -15.93 -9.03 -26.75
CA LEU A 325 -15.58 -7.64 -26.50
C LEU A 325 -14.51 -7.49 -25.42
N LEU A 326 -14.51 -8.37 -24.42
CA LEU A 326 -13.54 -8.36 -23.32
C LEU A 326 -12.23 -9.07 -23.68
N LYS A 327 -12.20 -9.84 -24.77
CA LYS A 327 -11.04 -10.62 -25.19
C LYS A 327 -9.85 -9.71 -25.45
N GLY A 328 -8.73 -9.98 -24.78
CA GLY A 328 -7.49 -9.20 -24.91
C GLY A 328 -7.40 -8.01 -23.96
N ILE A 329 -8.42 -7.73 -23.15
CA ILE A 329 -8.33 -6.76 -22.06
C ILE A 329 -7.74 -7.47 -20.83
N GLU A 330 -6.46 -7.20 -20.53
CA GLU A 330 -5.71 -7.85 -19.42
C GLU A 330 -6.41 -7.78 -18.05
N ILE A 331 -7.30 -6.81 -17.82
CA ILE A 331 -8.03 -6.70 -16.54
C ILE A 331 -9.06 -7.84 -16.37
N TYR A 332 -9.52 -8.43 -17.48
CA TYR A 332 -10.53 -9.49 -17.51
C TYR A 332 -9.99 -10.84 -17.99
N ASN A 333 -8.69 -10.93 -18.28
CA ASN A 333 -7.98 -12.18 -18.60
C ASN A 333 -7.34 -12.76 -17.33
#